data_AF-A0A1C6EU07-F1
#
_entry.id   AF-A0A1C6EU07-F1
#
_cell.length_a   1.000
_cell.length_b   1.000
_cell.length_c   1.000
_cell.angle_alpha   90.00
_cell.angle_beta   90.00
_cell.angle_gamma   90.00
#
_symmetry.space_group_name_H-M   'P 1'
#
loop_
_entity.id
_entity.type
_entity.pdbx_description
1 polymer ?
#
loop_
_entity_poly.entity_id
_entity_poly.type
_entity_poly.pdbx_seq_one_letter_code
_entity_poly.pdbx_strand_id
1 'polypeptide(L)'
;MSNQSSSGQKALRTASAAANIARGAASGGIYGTAAEAVKSFLPELIRLIVILLFVVILVPMLVFTALPNVLFGYSSSADQEIMDFTASAQNLDQIYQRIDSYEQPLLLRLVDGILPDFWSDGKPLYDDYDVDQELGYINKYWLMAIGSVRYKQDLYTMNESAIQSLLYDRLTYSTSLVDRFLNISVRDLTPEEYMNKLRFTQEEKDWAALLYSTLAEDQNVTYADSDGSGYYNTDYGNITFSDAETSVVYYNQTDARWGNEMYGKSGTIGAAGCGPTALAIAVASLTDQQVTPYDVAQWSVENGYRCEGNGSYHSLIPGGGTNYGLTVTGIGSDGKKLVEALQNGKLVIAIMSKGHFTSSGHFIVLRGVTEDGNILVADPASVKRSNQEWALGIITNEASRRAGSGGPFWILSN
;
A
#
# COMPACT_ATOMS: atom_id res chain seq x y z
N MET A 1 22.74 -29.72 -61.40
CA MET A 1 22.03 -29.57 -62.70
C MET A 1 21.27 -28.26 -62.68
N SER A 2 21.32 -27.55 -63.82
CA SER A 2 20.67 -26.28 -64.20
C SER A 2 20.90 -25.03 -63.33
N ASN A 3 22.13 -24.52 -63.35
CA ASN A 3 22.47 -23.10 -63.11
C ASN A 3 21.98 -22.18 -64.28
N GLN A 4 20.87 -22.56 -64.93
CA GLN A 4 20.28 -21.88 -66.09
C GLN A 4 19.00 -21.10 -65.74
N SER A 5 18.46 -21.20 -64.52
CA SER A 5 17.26 -20.45 -64.12
C SER A 5 17.54 -19.03 -63.60
N SER A 6 18.71 -18.77 -63.01
CA SER A 6 19.01 -17.45 -62.40
C SER A 6 19.46 -16.38 -63.41
N SER A 7 20.10 -16.79 -64.51
CA SER A 7 20.46 -15.91 -65.62
C SER A 7 19.21 -15.50 -66.43
N GLY A 8 18.24 -16.41 -66.60
CA GLY A 8 16.94 -16.10 -67.19
C GLY A 8 16.13 -15.12 -66.35
N GLN A 9 16.04 -15.32 -65.02
CA GLN A 9 15.31 -14.40 -64.12
C GLN A 9 15.99 -13.03 -63.95
N LYS A 10 17.34 -12.96 -63.93
CA LYS A 10 18.06 -11.68 -63.95
C LYS A 10 17.85 -10.97 -65.28
N ALA A 11 17.99 -11.65 -66.43
CA ALA A 11 17.76 -11.05 -67.74
C ALA A 11 16.31 -10.57 -67.96
N LEU A 12 15.31 -11.34 -67.49
CA LEU A 12 13.90 -10.93 -67.52
C LEU A 12 13.62 -9.71 -66.64
N ARG A 13 14.26 -9.61 -65.46
CA ARG A 13 14.14 -8.43 -64.57
C ARG A 13 14.82 -7.19 -65.14
N THR A 14 15.99 -7.33 -65.78
CA THR A 14 16.67 -6.21 -66.44
C THR A 14 15.89 -5.73 -67.67
N ALA A 15 15.28 -6.65 -68.42
CA ALA A 15 14.40 -6.32 -69.55
C ALA A 15 13.09 -5.64 -69.10
N SER A 16 12.47 -6.07 -68.00
CA SER A 16 11.27 -5.42 -67.45
C SER A 16 11.57 -4.04 -66.87
N ALA A 17 12.73 -3.86 -66.24
CA ALA A 17 13.17 -2.56 -65.73
C ALA A 17 13.43 -1.57 -66.89
N ALA A 18 14.11 -2.01 -67.96
CA ALA A 18 14.32 -1.20 -69.16
C ALA A 18 13.00 -0.84 -69.87
N ALA A 19 12.04 -1.78 -69.94
CA ALA A 19 10.73 -1.55 -70.56
C ALA A 19 9.82 -0.60 -69.76
N ASN A 20 9.95 -0.58 -68.42
CA ASN A 20 9.21 0.35 -67.56
C ASN A 20 9.84 1.75 -67.54
N ILE A 21 11.17 1.84 -67.59
CA ILE A 21 11.90 3.11 -67.79
C ILE A 21 11.57 3.73 -69.16
N ALA A 22 11.48 2.92 -70.23
CA ALA A 22 11.09 3.39 -71.56
C ALA A 22 9.61 3.84 -71.62
N ARG A 23 8.70 3.16 -70.92
CA ARG A 23 7.29 3.60 -70.78
C ARG A 23 7.16 4.89 -69.95
N GLY A 24 7.92 5.03 -68.86
CA GLY A 24 7.96 6.25 -68.06
C GLY A 24 8.53 7.45 -68.81
N ALA A 25 9.50 7.23 -69.71
CA ALA A 25 10.02 8.27 -70.62
C ALA A 25 8.97 8.73 -71.64
N ALA A 26 8.12 7.82 -72.13
CA ALA A 26 7.08 8.10 -73.12
C ALA A 26 5.84 8.83 -72.54
N SER A 27 5.52 8.65 -71.25
CA SER A 27 4.33 9.25 -70.62
C SER A 27 4.60 10.49 -69.75
N GLY A 28 5.85 10.76 -69.34
CA GLY A 28 6.14 11.84 -68.37
C GLY A 28 7.49 12.55 -68.53
N GLY A 29 8.26 12.28 -69.58
CA GLY A 29 9.59 12.88 -69.79
C GLY A 29 10.60 12.56 -68.66
N ILE A 30 11.62 13.40 -68.51
CA ILE A 30 12.75 13.26 -67.54
C ILE A 30 12.33 13.07 -66.08
N TYR A 31 11.12 13.50 -65.70
CA TYR A 31 10.59 13.30 -64.35
C TYR A 31 9.97 11.90 -64.15
N GLY A 32 9.44 11.28 -65.21
CA GLY A 32 8.90 9.91 -65.16
C GLY A 32 9.98 8.83 -65.07
N THR A 33 11.14 9.06 -65.69
CA THR A 33 12.31 8.17 -65.59
C THR A 33 12.96 8.22 -64.19
N ALA A 34 13.01 9.39 -63.56
CA ALA A 34 13.50 9.53 -62.19
C ALA A 34 12.59 8.82 -61.16
N ALA A 35 11.26 8.89 -61.33
CA ALA A 35 10.30 8.28 -60.42
C ALA A 35 10.32 6.73 -60.44
N GLU A 36 10.49 6.11 -61.61
CA GLU A 36 10.61 4.65 -61.74
C GLU A 36 11.95 4.11 -61.23
N ALA A 37 13.05 4.85 -61.43
CA ALA A 37 14.35 4.49 -60.87
C ALA A 37 14.34 4.55 -59.32
N VAL A 38 13.69 5.55 -58.73
CA VAL A 38 13.55 5.63 -57.27
C VAL A 38 12.73 4.46 -56.73
N LYS A 39 11.65 4.03 -57.41
CA LYS A 39 10.83 2.88 -57.02
C LYS A 39 11.59 1.54 -57.03
N SER A 40 12.53 1.35 -57.95
CA SER A 40 13.28 0.09 -58.05
C SER A 40 14.37 -0.05 -56.98
N PHE A 41 14.94 1.05 -56.50
CA PHE A 41 15.98 1.07 -55.46
C PHE A 41 15.46 1.34 -54.04
N LEU A 42 14.20 1.75 -53.88
CA LEU A 42 13.57 2.02 -52.58
C LEU A 42 13.69 0.86 -51.57
N PRO A 43 13.49 -0.42 -51.94
CA PRO A 43 13.56 -1.52 -50.98
C PRO A 43 14.97 -1.75 -50.42
N GLU A 44 16.01 -1.56 -51.23
CA GLU A 44 17.41 -1.70 -50.79
C GLU A 44 17.84 -0.52 -49.91
N LEU A 45 17.40 0.70 -50.26
CA LEU A 45 17.64 1.88 -49.45
C LEU A 45 16.96 1.80 -48.08
N ILE A 46 15.70 1.36 -48.03
CA ILE A 46 14.97 1.13 -46.77
C ILE A 46 15.70 0.08 -45.93
N ARG A 47 16.17 -1.02 -46.53
CA ARG A 47 16.90 -2.06 -45.81
C ARG A 47 18.21 -1.54 -45.20
N LEU A 48 18.95 -0.72 -45.94
CA LEU A 48 20.17 -0.06 -45.45
C LEU A 48 19.86 0.95 -44.33
N ILE A 49 18.80 1.75 -44.48
CA ILE A 49 18.37 2.70 -43.45
C ILE A 49 17.94 1.96 -42.18
N VAL A 50 17.16 0.88 -42.30
CA VAL A 50 16.74 0.06 -41.15
C VAL A 50 17.94 -0.56 -40.45
N ILE A 51 18.93 -1.10 -41.20
CA ILE A 51 20.16 -1.64 -40.62
C ILE A 51 20.95 -0.55 -39.92
N LEU A 52 21.11 0.63 -40.55
CA LEU A 52 21.80 1.77 -39.95
C LEU A 52 21.12 2.22 -38.67
N LEU A 53 19.78 2.29 -38.67
CA LEU A 53 18.98 2.71 -37.53
C LEU A 53 19.05 1.66 -36.40
N PHE A 54 19.09 0.37 -36.75
CA PHE A 54 19.38 -0.71 -35.81
C PHE A 54 20.78 -0.55 -35.21
N VAL A 55 21.83 -0.34 -36.01
CA VAL A 55 23.19 -0.20 -35.48
C VAL A 55 23.33 1.06 -34.60
N VAL A 56 22.76 2.19 -35.02
CA VAL A 56 22.85 3.47 -34.30
C VAL A 56 22.02 3.48 -33.01
N ILE A 57 20.97 2.68 -32.89
CA ILE A 57 20.17 2.61 -31.65
C ILE A 57 20.62 1.45 -30.77
N LEU A 58 20.69 0.24 -31.34
CA LEU A 58 20.91 -0.98 -30.58
C LEU A 58 22.35 -1.10 -30.10
N VAL A 59 23.37 -0.69 -30.89
CA VAL A 59 24.76 -0.77 -30.41
C VAL A 59 24.98 0.21 -29.26
N PRO A 60 24.60 1.50 -29.32
CA PRO A 60 24.69 2.39 -28.18
C PRO A 60 23.85 1.94 -26.98
N MET A 61 22.66 1.38 -27.18
CA MET A 61 21.86 0.83 -26.08
C MET A 61 22.55 -0.38 -25.42
N LEU A 62 23.13 -1.29 -26.20
CA LEU A 62 23.83 -2.47 -25.68
C LEU A 62 25.12 -2.07 -24.97
N VAL A 63 25.82 -1.06 -25.49
CA VAL A 63 26.95 -0.38 -24.86
C VAL A 63 26.50 0.27 -23.54
N PHE A 64 25.46 1.12 -23.53
CA PHE A 64 24.96 1.79 -22.33
C PHE A 64 24.39 0.83 -21.26
N THR A 65 23.88 -0.34 -21.65
CA THR A 65 23.34 -1.34 -20.71
C THR A 65 24.41 -2.30 -20.20
N ALA A 66 25.42 -2.64 -21.02
CA ALA A 66 26.49 -3.55 -20.63
C ALA A 66 27.68 -2.85 -19.95
N LEU A 67 28.03 -1.63 -20.35
CA LEU A 67 29.16 -0.89 -19.76
C LEU A 67 29.02 -0.67 -18.25
N PRO A 68 27.83 -0.37 -17.69
CA PRO A 68 27.71 -0.23 -16.24
C PRO A 68 28.08 -1.53 -15.50
N ASN A 69 27.61 -2.68 -15.97
CA ASN A 69 27.93 -3.97 -15.37
C ASN A 69 29.41 -4.35 -15.52
N VAL A 70 30.01 -4.06 -16.68
CA VAL A 70 31.41 -4.45 -16.97
C VAL A 70 32.43 -3.49 -16.34
N LEU A 71 32.15 -2.19 -16.27
CA LEU A 71 33.07 -1.19 -15.72
C LEU A 71 32.96 -0.99 -14.20
N PHE A 72 31.77 -1.14 -13.63
CA PHE A 72 31.53 -0.88 -12.20
C PHE A 72 31.36 -2.16 -11.36
N GLY A 73 31.36 -3.35 -12.00
CA GLY A 73 31.35 -4.63 -11.29
C GLY A 73 30.13 -4.82 -10.40
N TYR A 74 28.94 -4.41 -10.86
CA TYR A 74 27.72 -4.63 -10.10
C TYR A 74 27.44 -6.13 -9.99
N SER A 75 27.34 -6.57 -8.73
CA SER A 75 27.03 -7.94 -8.40
C SER A 75 25.70 -8.38 -9.01
N SER A 76 25.70 -9.56 -9.61
CA SER A 76 24.51 -10.17 -10.20
C SER A 76 23.60 -10.73 -9.11
N SER A 77 22.29 -10.88 -9.38
CA SER A 77 21.40 -11.61 -8.47
C SER A 77 21.79 -13.09 -8.26
N ALA A 78 22.73 -13.61 -9.05
CA ALA A 78 23.36 -14.92 -8.89
C ALA A 78 24.61 -14.91 -7.99
N ASP A 79 25.04 -13.76 -7.49
CA ASP A 79 26.17 -13.66 -6.57
C ASP A 79 25.75 -14.10 -5.18
N GLN A 80 26.60 -14.91 -4.54
CA GLN A 80 26.31 -15.55 -3.25
C GLN A 80 25.94 -14.53 -2.17
N GLU A 81 26.61 -13.38 -2.13
CA GLU A 81 26.29 -12.32 -1.16
C GLU A 81 24.88 -11.74 -1.33
N ILE A 82 24.42 -11.58 -2.58
CA ILE A 82 23.06 -11.08 -2.86
C ILE A 82 22.02 -12.16 -2.55
N MET A 83 22.34 -13.43 -2.83
CA MET A 83 21.49 -14.56 -2.47
C MET A 83 21.35 -14.70 -0.95
N ASP A 84 22.45 -14.59 -0.20
CA ASP A 84 22.49 -14.69 1.26
C ASP A 84 21.77 -13.50 1.92
N PHE A 85 21.94 -12.30 1.36
CA PHE A 85 21.18 -11.12 1.78
C PHE A 85 19.67 -11.31 1.56
N THR A 86 19.28 -11.82 0.39
CA THR A 86 17.87 -12.09 0.06
C THR A 86 17.28 -13.16 0.98
N ALA A 87 18.01 -14.25 1.25
CA ALA A 87 17.59 -15.30 2.17
C ALA A 87 17.43 -14.77 3.61
N SER A 88 18.35 -13.91 4.05
CA SER A 88 18.28 -13.27 5.38
C SER A 88 17.06 -12.35 5.48
N ALA A 89 16.77 -11.57 4.44
CA ALA A 89 15.57 -10.73 4.39
C ALA A 89 14.27 -11.55 4.44
N GLN A 90 14.22 -12.67 3.71
CA GLN A 90 13.07 -13.59 3.74
C GLN A 90 12.87 -14.25 5.11
N ASN A 91 13.96 -14.66 5.77
CA ASN A 91 13.88 -15.22 7.11
C ASN A 91 13.38 -14.18 8.13
N LEU A 92 13.90 -12.95 8.05
CA LEU A 92 13.44 -11.84 8.90
C LEU A 92 11.95 -11.55 8.70
N ASP A 93 11.47 -11.52 7.45
CA ASP A 93 10.06 -11.36 7.15
C ASP A 93 9.21 -12.48 7.77
N GLN A 94 9.64 -13.74 7.67
CA GLN A 94 8.96 -14.87 8.32
C GLN A 94 8.91 -14.76 9.84
N ILE A 95 9.96 -14.22 10.48
CA ILE A 95 9.98 -13.98 11.93
C ILE A 95 8.93 -12.93 12.31
N TYR A 96 8.86 -11.81 11.57
CA TYR A 96 7.86 -10.76 11.82
C TYR A 96 6.42 -11.24 11.53
N GLN A 97 6.22 -12.12 10.55
CA GLN A 97 4.89 -12.68 10.27
C GLN A 97 4.35 -13.57 11.38
N ARG A 98 5.22 -14.23 12.14
CA ARG A 98 4.84 -15.09 13.27
C ARG A 98 5.00 -14.41 14.63
N ILE A 99 5.14 -13.09 14.66
CA ILE A 99 5.57 -12.38 15.86
C ILE A 99 4.61 -12.55 17.05
N ASP A 100 3.31 -12.63 16.76
CA ASP A 100 2.25 -12.81 17.76
C ASP A 100 2.39 -14.16 18.50
N SER A 101 3.02 -15.17 17.88
CA SER A 101 3.28 -16.46 18.52
C SER A 101 4.26 -16.40 19.69
N TYR A 102 5.05 -15.32 19.78
CA TYR A 102 6.01 -15.13 20.87
C TYR A 102 5.44 -14.36 22.06
N GLU A 103 4.27 -13.71 21.93
CA GLU A 103 3.76 -12.81 22.97
C GLU A 103 3.46 -13.56 24.28
N GLN A 104 2.68 -14.65 24.22
CA GLN A 104 2.31 -15.42 25.41
C GLN A 104 3.52 -16.04 26.14
N PRO A 105 4.47 -16.70 25.45
CA PRO A 105 5.69 -17.18 26.09
C PRO A 105 6.51 -16.08 26.78
N LEU A 106 6.59 -14.88 26.18
CA LEU A 106 7.36 -13.77 26.74
C LEU A 106 6.67 -13.14 27.97
N LEU A 107 5.35 -13.08 27.97
CA LEU A 107 4.56 -12.66 29.14
C LEU A 107 4.78 -13.62 30.33
N LEU A 108 4.67 -14.92 30.10
CA LEU A 108 4.94 -15.93 31.14
C LEU A 108 6.36 -15.78 31.71
N ARG A 109 7.35 -15.63 30.82
CA ARG A 109 8.74 -15.39 31.21
C ARG A 109 8.90 -14.13 32.07
N LEU A 110 8.19 -13.05 31.75
CA LEU A 110 8.22 -11.81 32.53
C LEU A 110 7.64 -12.04 33.93
N VAL A 111 6.46 -12.66 34.01
CA VAL A 111 5.79 -12.97 35.27
C VAL A 111 6.65 -13.89 36.14
N ASP A 112 7.19 -14.97 35.58
CA ASP A 112 8.11 -15.89 36.27
C ASP A 112 9.38 -15.18 36.79
N GLY A 113 9.79 -14.08 36.14
CA GLY A 113 10.87 -13.22 36.60
C GLY A 113 10.49 -12.29 37.76
N ILE A 114 9.21 -11.91 37.87
CA ILE A 114 8.68 -11.01 38.91
C ILE A 114 8.39 -11.77 40.21
N LEU A 115 7.78 -12.96 40.12
CA LEU A 115 7.31 -13.71 41.28
C LEU A 115 8.38 -13.92 42.38
N PRO A 116 9.67 -14.21 42.07
CA PRO A 116 10.72 -14.38 43.07
C PRO A 116 11.04 -13.12 43.89
N ASP A 117 10.78 -11.92 43.37
CA ASP A 117 11.03 -10.66 44.08
C ASP A 117 10.07 -10.48 45.28
N PHE A 118 8.97 -11.24 45.31
CA PHE A 118 7.97 -11.24 46.38
C PHE A 118 8.12 -12.42 47.33
N TRP A 119 9.35 -12.90 47.54
CA TRP A 119 9.65 -13.97 48.49
C TRP A 119 10.41 -13.44 49.70
N SER A 120 10.08 -13.98 50.88
CA SER A 120 10.82 -13.72 52.12
C SER A 120 10.92 -15.01 52.93
N ASP A 121 12.10 -15.28 53.50
CA ASP A 121 12.38 -16.49 54.29
C ASP A 121 11.97 -17.81 53.60
N GLY A 122 12.18 -17.89 52.28
CA GLY A 122 11.88 -19.07 51.48
C GLY A 122 10.39 -19.33 51.26
N LYS A 123 9.54 -18.33 51.50
CA LYS A 123 8.09 -18.40 51.28
C LYS A 123 7.59 -17.21 50.47
N PRO A 124 6.58 -17.40 49.60
CA PRO A 124 5.90 -16.29 48.95
C PRO A 124 5.23 -15.35 49.97
N LEU A 125 5.32 -14.04 49.70
CA LEU A 125 4.60 -13.00 50.43
C LEU A 125 3.11 -12.91 50.05
N TYR A 126 2.72 -13.59 48.98
CA TYR A 126 1.37 -13.70 48.46
C TYR A 126 0.85 -15.15 48.57
N ASP A 127 -0.46 -15.31 48.59
CA ASP A 127 -1.15 -16.60 48.54
C ASP A 127 -1.61 -16.93 47.11
N ASP A 128 -1.90 -15.90 46.31
CA ASP A 128 -2.24 -16.01 44.89
C ASP A 128 -1.85 -14.72 44.14
N TYR A 129 -1.87 -14.76 42.81
CA TYR A 129 -1.58 -13.60 41.97
C TYR A 129 -2.49 -13.50 40.75
N ASP A 130 -2.69 -12.28 40.25
CA ASP A 130 -3.38 -12.02 38.99
C ASP A 130 -2.52 -11.17 38.06
N VAL A 131 -2.72 -11.34 36.76
CA VAL A 131 -1.98 -10.65 35.70
C VAL A 131 -2.95 -9.91 34.79
N ASP A 132 -3.02 -8.60 34.97
CA ASP A 132 -3.75 -7.71 34.07
C ASP A 132 -2.84 -7.26 32.92
N GLN A 133 -3.41 -7.16 31.71
CA GLN A 133 -2.64 -6.95 30.48
C GLN A 133 -3.20 -5.78 29.66
N GLU A 134 -2.37 -4.77 29.45
CA GLU A 134 -2.67 -3.63 28.58
C GLU A 134 -1.66 -3.55 27.43
N LEU A 135 -1.80 -4.46 26.47
CA LEU A 135 -0.94 -4.53 25.28
C LEU A 135 -1.55 -3.77 24.09
N GLY A 136 -0.74 -3.46 23.08
CA GLY A 136 -1.17 -2.89 21.81
C GLY A 136 -0.56 -1.52 21.48
N TYR A 137 0.25 -0.91 22.36
CA TYR A 137 0.92 0.35 22.05
C TYR A 137 2.06 0.20 21.03
N ILE A 138 2.60 -1.02 20.86
CA ILE A 138 3.68 -1.34 19.92
C ILE A 138 3.22 -2.42 18.96
N ASN A 139 2.74 -1.99 17.79
CA ASN A 139 2.39 -2.90 16.70
C ASN A 139 3.65 -3.43 15.96
N LYS A 140 3.46 -4.40 15.06
CA LYS A 140 4.56 -5.03 14.29
C LYS A 140 5.41 -4.03 13.50
N TYR A 141 4.81 -2.96 12.97
CA TYR A 141 5.54 -1.96 12.17
C TYR A 141 6.46 -1.12 13.05
N TRP A 142 6.02 -0.79 14.28
CA TRP A 142 6.89 -0.14 15.26
C TRP A 142 8.06 -1.04 15.66
N LEU A 143 7.83 -2.35 15.84
CA LEU A 143 8.92 -3.31 16.10
C LEU A 143 9.91 -3.39 14.93
N MET A 144 9.40 -3.46 13.69
CA MET A 144 10.24 -3.44 12.49
C MET A 144 11.06 -2.14 12.39
N ALA A 145 10.44 -0.99 12.64
CA ALA A 145 11.09 0.31 12.55
C ALA A 145 12.17 0.48 13.64
N ILE A 146 11.81 0.22 14.90
CA ILE A 146 12.72 0.31 16.05
C ILE A 146 13.86 -0.71 15.91
N GLY A 147 13.56 -1.94 15.50
CA GLY A 147 14.57 -2.96 15.24
C GLY A 147 15.52 -2.58 14.11
N SER A 148 15.00 -2.01 13.02
CA SER A 148 15.81 -1.52 11.91
C SER A 148 16.79 -0.44 12.33
N VAL A 149 16.37 0.50 13.18
CA VAL A 149 17.26 1.55 13.72
C VAL A 149 18.25 0.97 14.71
N ARG A 150 17.79 0.18 15.69
CA ARG A 150 18.63 -0.43 16.74
C ARG A 150 19.77 -1.25 16.15
N TYR A 151 19.47 -2.05 15.14
CA TYR A 151 20.41 -2.96 14.50
C TYR A 151 21.03 -2.40 13.22
N LYS A 152 20.78 -1.12 12.90
CA LYS A 152 21.32 -0.45 11.71
C LYS A 152 21.05 -1.20 10.41
N GLN A 153 19.90 -1.86 10.33
CA GLN A 153 19.47 -2.70 9.21
C GLN A 153 20.42 -3.88 8.88
N ASP A 154 21.26 -4.29 9.83
CA ASP A 154 22.12 -5.45 9.66
C ASP A 154 21.31 -6.75 9.82
N LEU A 155 20.88 -7.29 8.68
CA LEU A 155 20.06 -8.50 8.60
C LEU A 155 20.72 -9.74 9.23
N TYR A 156 22.05 -9.77 9.36
CA TYR A 156 22.76 -10.88 9.99
C TYR A 156 22.63 -10.84 11.52
N THR A 157 22.43 -9.64 12.08
CA THR A 157 22.21 -9.45 13.53
C THR A 157 20.74 -9.56 13.91
N MET A 158 19.83 -9.22 12.99
CA MET A 158 18.37 -9.28 13.18
C MET A 158 17.83 -10.71 13.05
N ASN A 159 18.36 -11.64 13.84
CA ASN A 159 17.86 -13.02 13.91
C ASN A 159 16.71 -13.16 14.91
N GLU A 160 16.12 -14.34 14.99
CA GLU A 160 14.97 -14.63 15.86
C GLU A 160 15.20 -14.25 17.33
N SER A 161 16.40 -14.51 17.87
CA SER A 161 16.73 -14.15 19.25
C SER A 161 16.76 -12.64 19.47
N ALA A 162 17.25 -11.87 18.50
CA ALA A 162 17.26 -10.42 18.56
C ALA A 162 15.84 -9.85 18.54
N ILE A 163 14.97 -10.41 17.69
CA ILE A 163 13.56 -9.98 17.60
C ILE A 163 12.78 -10.36 18.87
N GLN A 164 12.99 -11.54 19.43
CA GLN A 164 12.39 -11.91 20.73
C GLN A 164 12.88 -11.00 21.86
N SER A 165 14.16 -10.59 21.84
CA SER A 165 14.68 -9.61 22.81
C SER A 165 14.00 -8.26 22.67
N LEU A 166 13.80 -7.76 21.44
CA LEU A 166 13.03 -6.54 21.20
C LEU A 166 11.62 -6.66 21.76
N LEU A 167 10.91 -7.74 21.43
CA LEU A 167 9.56 -8.00 21.94
C LEU A 167 9.50 -7.99 23.46
N TYR A 168 10.44 -8.65 24.13
CA TYR A 168 10.51 -8.66 25.59
C TYR A 168 10.81 -7.26 26.15
N ASP A 169 11.76 -6.54 25.56
CA ASP A 169 12.20 -5.21 26.01
C ASP A 169 11.10 -4.15 25.87
N ARG A 170 10.09 -4.37 25.02
CA ARG A 170 8.94 -3.46 24.86
C ARG A 170 8.00 -3.47 26.07
N LEU A 171 8.03 -4.54 26.87
CA LEU A 171 7.14 -4.70 28.01
C LEU A 171 7.64 -3.88 29.21
N THR A 172 6.68 -3.39 29.98
CA THR A 172 6.89 -2.82 31.32
C THR A 172 5.79 -3.33 32.24
N TYR A 173 6.04 -3.31 33.54
CA TYR A 173 5.09 -3.80 34.53
C TYR A 173 5.04 -2.91 35.77
N SER A 174 3.94 -3.00 36.50
CA SER A 174 3.81 -2.54 37.87
C SER A 174 3.24 -3.65 38.73
N THR A 175 3.50 -3.59 40.03
CA THR A 175 3.03 -4.58 40.99
C THR A 175 2.38 -3.90 42.19
N SER A 176 1.38 -4.57 42.75
CA SER A 176 0.74 -4.17 43.99
C SER A 176 0.41 -5.40 44.82
N LEU A 177 0.82 -5.40 46.09
CA LEU A 177 0.54 -6.49 47.03
C LEU A 177 -0.44 -5.98 48.10
N VAL A 178 -1.67 -6.48 48.08
CA VAL A 178 -2.72 -6.12 49.03
C VAL A 178 -3.32 -7.40 49.60
N ASP A 179 -3.41 -7.51 50.93
CA ASP A 179 -4.00 -8.68 51.62
C ASP A 179 -3.44 -10.04 51.14
N ARG A 180 -2.12 -10.10 50.91
CA ARG A 180 -1.41 -11.28 50.36
C ARG A 180 -1.87 -11.70 48.96
N PHE A 181 -2.48 -10.80 48.20
CA PHE A 181 -2.79 -11.01 46.78
C PHE A 181 -1.89 -10.11 45.92
N LEU A 182 -1.11 -10.70 45.02
CA LEU A 182 -0.18 -9.98 44.15
C LEU A 182 -0.87 -9.65 42.82
N ASN A 183 -1.09 -8.36 42.55
CA ASN A 183 -1.56 -7.89 41.26
C ASN A 183 -0.35 -7.46 40.43
N ILE A 184 -0.24 -8.01 39.22
CA ILE A 184 0.79 -7.66 38.24
C ILE A 184 0.08 -7.03 37.05
N SER A 185 0.38 -5.76 36.77
CA SER A 185 -0.14 -5.10 35.57
C SER A 185 0.99 -5.00 34.55
N VAL A 186 0.85 -5.69 33.42
CA VAL A 186 1.81 -5.69 32.31
C VAL A 186 1.25 -4.82 31.18
N ARG A 187 2.07 -3.92 30.65
CA ARG A 187 1.71 -3.11 29.48
C ARG A 187 2.85 -3.00 28.49
N ASP A 188 2.53 -2.64 27.26
CA ASP A 188 3.53 -2.16 26.32
C ASP A 188 4.00 -0.75 26.73
N LEU A 189 5.29 -0.48 26.56
CA LEU A 189 5.81 0.88 26.49
C LEU A 189 5.23 1.57 25.25
N THR A 190 4.96 2.87 25.31
CA THR A 190 4.68 3.63 24.09
C THR A 190 5.93 3.65 23.19
N PRO A 191 5.80 3.93 21.87
CA PRO A 191 6.97 4.04 20.98
C PRO A 191 8.06 4.96 21.53
N GLU A 192 7.67 6.10 22.09
CA GLU A 192 8.60 7.06 22.67
C GLU A 192 9.26 6.53 23.95
N GLU A 193 8.49 5.98 24.89
CA GLU A 193 9.02 5.35 26.11
C GLU A 193 10.00 4.22 25.76
N TYR A 194 9.67 3.42 24.75
CA TYR A 194 10.48 2.29 24.33
C TYR A 194 11.80 2.75 23.71
N MET A 195 11.77 3.69 22.76
CA MET A 195 12.99 4.28 22.18
C MET A 195 13.86 4.98 23.24
N ASN A 196 13.24 5.62 24.23
CA ASN A 196 13.96 6.19 25.39
C ASN A 196 14.67 5.09 26.20
N LYS A 197 14.00 3.98 26.50
CA LYS A 197 14.58 2.81 27.19
C LYS A 197 15.77 2.23 26.40
N LEU A 198 15.69 2.22 25.08
CA LEU A 198 16.78 1.79 24.19
C LEU A 198 17.89 2.83 24.01
N ARG A 199 17.76 4.02 24.61
CA ARG A 199 18.70 5.15 24.55
C ARG A 199 18.92 5.71 23.15
N PHE A 200 17.87 5.73 22.33
CA PHE A 200 17.94 6.37 21.00
C PHE A 200 18.14 7.87 21.13
N THR A 201 19.00 8.40 20.27
CA THR A 201 19.13 9.84 19.99
C THR A 201 17.86 10.38 19.32
N GLN A 202 17.67 11.70 19.28
CA GLN A 202 16.51 12.29 18.60
C GLN A 202 16.49 11.95 17.10
N GLU A 203 17.64 11.96 16.44
CA GLU A 203 17.75 11.57 15.03
C GLU A 203 17.30 10.12 14.79
N GLU A 204 17.69 9.19 15.66
CA GLU A 204 17.28 7.78 15.60
C GLU A 204 15.78 7.62 15.84
N LYS A 205 15.18 8.41 16.73
CA LYS A 205 13.73 8.42 16.95
C LYS A 205 12.97 8.92 15.71
N ASP A 206 13.44 10.02 15.13
CA ASP A 206 12.82 10.59 13.92
C ASP A 206 12.94 9.61 12.74
N TRP A 207 14.08 8.91 12.62
CA TRP A 207 14.27 7.83 11.65
C TRP A 207 13.33 6.64 11.89
N ALA A 208 13.15 6.21 13.13
CA ALA A 208 12.21 5.14 13.46
C ALA A 208 10.78 5.55 13.11
N ALA A 209 10.37 6.78 13.43
CA ALA A 209 9.05 7.30 13.08
C ALA A 209 8.83 7.39 11.55
N LEU A 210 9.87 7.78 10.80
CA LEU A 210 9.81 7.82 9.34
C LEU A 210 9.71 6.41 8.71
N LEU A 211 10.49 5.46 9.22
CA LEU A 211 10.41 4.06 8.79
C LEU A 211 9.04 3.49 9.11
N TYR A 212 8.53 3.76 10.31
CA TYR A 212 7.19 3.36 10.71
C TYR A 212 6.13 3.90 9.76
N SER A 213 6.08 5.22 9.53
CA SER A 213 5.05 5.82 8.65
C SER A 213 5.11 5.28 7.23
N THR A 214 6.32 4.99 6.74
CA THR A 214 6.55 4.38 5.42
C THR A 214 6.08 2.92 5.36
N LEU A 215 6.32 2.15 6.42
CA LEU A 215 5.94 0.74 6.51
C LEU A 215 4.44 0.58 6.73
N ALA A 216 3.87 1.48 7.51
CA ALA A 216 2.51 1.38 8.00
C ALA A 216 1.51 2.09 7.08
N GLU A 217 1.95 2.93 6.13
CA GLU A 217 1.09 3.81 5.33
C GLU A 217 0.10 4.55 6.25
N ASP A 218 0.64 5.28 7.23
CA ASP A 218 -0.14 5.91 8.31
C ASP A 218 -1.42 6.57 7.79
N GLN A 219 -2.55 6.27 8.41
CA GLN A 219 -3.87 6.72 7.98
C GLN A 219 -4.36 7.96 8.73
N ASN A 220 -3.47 8.60 9.50
CA ASN A 220 -3.78 9.85 10.16
C ASN A 220 -3.98 10.98 9.14
N VAL A 221 -5.09 11.69 9.29
CA VAL A 221 -5.42 12.85 8.45
C VAL A 221 -4.92 14.11 9.16
N THR A 222 -4.12 14.92 8.47
CA THR A 222 -3.69 16.22 8.99
C THR A 222 -4.79 17.26 8.81
N TYR A 223 -4.71 18.39 9.54
CA TYR A 223 -5.67 19.49 9.34
C TYR A 223 -5.69 19.99 7.89
N ALA A 224 -4.54 20.02 7.23
CA ALA A 224 -4.44 20.42 5.83
C ALA A 224 -5.10 19.41 4.87
N ASP A 225 -5.19 18.14 5.28
CA ASP A 225 -5.79 17.06 4.52
C ASP A 225 -7.30 16.90 4.81
N SER A 226 -7.87 17.69 5.73
CA SER A 226 -9.30 17.66 6.11
C SER A 226 -10.01 18.99 5.86
N ASP A 227 -11.34 19.00 5.95
CA ASP A 227 -12.13 20.23 5.92
C ASP A 227 -12.13 20.97 7.29
N GLY A 228 -11.51 20.40 8.34
CA GLY A 228 -11.54 20.89 9.72
C GLY A 228 -10.35 21.79 10.12
N SER A 229 -10.54 22.59 11.17
CA SER A 229 -9.58 23.61 11.63
C SER A 229 -8.65 23.19 12.77
N GLY A 230 -8.77 21.96 13.30
CA GLY A 230 -8.07 21.60 14.54
C GLY A 230 -8.92 20.85 15.55
N TYR A 231 -10.19 21.24 15.63
CA TYR A 231 -11.18 20.71 16.55
C TYR A 231 -12.37 20.19 15.75
N TYR A 232 -12.76 18.93 16.01
CA TYR A 232 -13.86 18.26 15.33
C TYR A 232 -15.21 18.74 15.90
N ASN A 233 -15.52 20.01 15.70
CA ASN A 233 -16.71 20.69 16.24
C ASN A 233 -17.72 21.05 15.14
N THR A 234 -17.43 20.70 13.89
CA THR A 234 -18.35 20.89 12.76
C THR A 234 -19.31 19.72 12.68
N ASP A 235 -20.60 19.99 12.82
CA ASP A 235 -21.65 19.04 12.42
C ASP A 235 -21.89 19.21 10.91
N TYR A 236 -21.57 18.19 10.12
CA TYR A 236 -21.77 18.22 8.66
C TYR A 236 -23.22 17.88 8.26
N GLY A 237 -24.06 17.48 9.23
CA GLY A 237 -25.43 17.08 9.01
C GLY A 237 -25.55 15.75 8.28
N ASN A 238 -26.73 15.51 7.70
CA ASN A 238 -27.01 14.30 6.93
C ASN A 238 -26.91 14.65 5.44
N ILE A 239 -25.84 14.18 4.80
CA ILE A 239 -25.57 14.41 3.39
C ILE A 239 -25.89 13.12 2.62
N THR A 240 -26.52 13.26 1.46
CA THR A 240 -26.72 12.16 0.51
C THR A 240 -26.34 12.63 -0.88
N PHE A 241 -25.43 11.91 -1.53
CA PHE A 241 -25.06 12.13 -2.92
C PHE A 241 -25.97 11.31 -3.83
N SER A 242 -26.58 11.97 -4.83
CA SER A 242 -27.58 11.37 -5.74
C SER A 242 -27.24 11.59 -7.22
N ASP A 243 -25.97 11.84 -7.50
CA ASP A 243 -25.35 12.14 -8.80
C ASP A 243 -24.73 10.89 -9.46
N ALA A 244 -25.07 9.70 -8.96
CA ALA A 244 -24.71 8.40 -9.53
C ALA A 244 -25.90 7.41 -9.42
N GLU A 245 -25.77 6.24 -10.05
CA GLU A 245 -26.80 5.19 -10.06
C GLU A 245 -27.27 4.81 -8.65
N THR A 246 -26.33 4.70 -7.72
CA THR A 246 -26.61 4.42 -6.30
C THR A 246 -26.54 5.72 -5.51
N SER A 247 -27.61 6.02 -4.79
CA SER A 247 -27.60 7.11 -3.81
C SER A 247 -26.69 6.74 -2.64
N VAL A 248 -25.77 7.64 -2.29
CA VAL A 248 -24.74 7.38 -1.28
C VAL A 248 -24.97 8.26 -0.05
N VAL A 249 -25.22 7.63 1.09
CA VAL A 249 -25.19 8.25 2.42
C VAL A 249 -23.75 8.66 2.71
N TYR A 250 -23.52 9.91 3.05
CA TYR A 250 -22.18 10.41 3.32
C TYR A 250 -21.97 10.70 4.81
N TYR A 251 -20.81 10.26 5.31
CA TYR A 251 -20.31 10.58 6.63
C TYR A 251 -18.90 11.18 6.53
N ASN A 252 -18.63 12.19 7.36
CA ASN A 252 -17.30 12.75 7.50
C ASN A 252 -16.67 12.27 8.80
N GLN A 253 -15.45 11.72 8.79
CA GLN A 253 -14.78 11.21 9.98
C GLN A 253 -14.52 12.31 11.02
N THR A 254 -14.43 13.56 10.59
CA THR A 254 -14.19 14.75 11.43
C THR A 254 -15.46 15.41 11.96
N ASP A 255 -16.62 14.81 11.71
CA ASP A 255 -17.92 15.30 12.18
C ASP A 255 -18.01 15.32 13.70
N ALA A 256 -18.60 16.38 14.26
CA ALA A 256 -18.72 16.60 15.70
C ALA A 256 -19.42 15.47 16.47
N ARG A 257 -20.25 14.68 15.80
CA ARG A 257 -20.97 13.54 16.40
C ARG A 257 -20.05 12.39 16.83
N TRP A 258 -18.85 12.26 16.25
CA TRP A 258 -17.93 11.15 16.55
C TRP A 258 -16.45 11.48 16.42
N GLY A 259 -16.06 12.58 15.77
CA GLY A 259 -14.67 12.88 15.44
C GLY A 259 -13.75 13.00 16.66
N ASN A 260 -14.28 13.41 17.82
CA ASN A 260 -13.53 13.48 19.08
C ASN A 260 -13.52 12.16 19.86
N GLU A 261 -14.29 11.16 19.45
CA GLU A 261 -14.32 9.86 20.09
C GLU A 261 -13.06 9.07 19.77
N MET A 262 -12.56 8.31 20.75
CA MET A 262 -11.37 7.49 20.57
C MET A 262 -11.62 6.35 19.59
N TYR A 263 -10.63 6.09 18.72
CA TYR A 263 -10.60 4.90 17.89
C TYR A 263 -9.55 3.94 18.45
N GLY A 264 -9.98 3.03 19.33
CA GLY A 264 -9.06 2.16 20.07
C GLY A 264 -8.32 2.90 21.19
N LYS A 265 -7.06 2.53 21.41
CA LYS A 265 -6.21 3.07 22.49
C LYS A 265 -5.44 4.33 22.10
N SER A 266 -5.40 4.66 20.81
CA SER A 266 -4.63 5.79 20.28
C SER A 266 -5.39 6.49 19.15
N GLY A 267 -5.32 7.82 19.11
CA GLY A 267 -6.00 8.62 18.09
C GLY A 267 -7.54 8.61 18.21
N THR A 268 -8.17 9.63 17.64
CA THR A 268 -9.63 9.72 17.56
C THR A 268 -10.13 9.25 16.19
N ILE A 269 -11.44 9.06 16.04
CA ILE A 269 -12.07 8.79 14.75
C ILE A 269 -11.77 9.93 13.75
N GLY A 270 -11.77 11.18 14.20
CA GLY A 270 -11.42 12.32 13.36
C GLY A 270 -9.99 12.25 12.83
N ALA A 271 -9.05 11.78 13.64
CA ALA A 271 -7.65 11.66 13.24
C ALA A 271 -7.40 10.43 12.35
N ALA A 272 -7.91 9.26 12.73
CA ALA A 272 -7.48 7.97 12.18
C ALA A 272 -8.63 7.08 11.64
N GLY A 273 -9.86 7.61 11.58
CA GLY A 273 -11.09 6.85 11.33
C GLY A 273 -11.53 6.79 9.87
N CYS A 274 -10.65 7.01 8.90
CA CYS A 274 -11.02 6.96 7.48
C CYS A 274 -11.58 5.59 7.06
N GLY A 275 -10.98 4.49 7.56
CA GLY A 275 -11.45 3.12 7.31
C GLY A 275 -12.87 2.85 7.82
N PRO A 276 -13.15 3.01 9.13
CA PRO A 276 -14.49 2.83 9.69
C PRO A 276 -15.53 3.73 9.03
N THR A 277 -15.18 4.97 8.75
CA THR A 277 -16.07 5.94 8.11
C THR A 277 -16.39 5.53 6.66
N ALA A 278 -15.39 5.11 5.88
CA ALA A 278 -15.59 4.63 4.51
C ALA A 278 -16.48 3.38 4.47
N LEU A 279 -16.28 2.46 5.41
CA LEU A 279 -17.13 1.27 5.53
C LEU A 279 -18.56 1.62 5.96
N ALA A 280 -18.73 2.54 6.93
CA ALA A 280 -20.05 3.01 7.35
C ALA A 280 -20.82 3.66 6.19
N ILE A 281 -20.16 4.48 5.37
CA ILE A 281 -20.73 5.05 4.13
C ILE A 281 -21.26 3.93 3.23
N ALA A 282 -20.45 2.90 2.98
CA ALA A 282 -20.84 1.82 2.07
C ALA A 282 -22.01 1.00 2.63
N VAL A 283 -21.98 0.65 3.92
CA VAL A 283 -23.04 -0.11 4.60
C VAL A 283 -24.35 0.65 4.63
N ALA A 284 -24.32 1.92 5.04
CA ALA A 284 -25.51 2.76 5.11
C ALA A 284 -26.12 3.09 3.74
N SER A 285 -25.34 2.95 2.65
CA SER A 285 -25.80 3.18 1.29
C SER A 285 -26.34 1.93 0.60
N LEU A 286 -25.80 0.75 0.91
CA LEU A 286 -26.10 -0.50 0.20
C LEU A 286 -27.04 -1.45 0.98
N THR A 287 -27.29 -1.17 2.25
CA THR A 287 -28.15 -1.96 3.13
C THR A 287 -29.18 -1.10 3.84
N ASP A 288 -30.17 -1.71 4.48
CA ASP A 288 -31.13 -1.00 5.34
C ASP A 288 -30.56 -0.65 6.74
N GLN A 289 -29.27 -0.94 6.98
CA GLN A 289 -28.64 -0.70 8.28
C GLN A 289 -28.13 0.74 8.38
N GLN A 290 -28.54 1.46 9.42
CA GLN A 290 -28.04 2.81 9.71
C GLN A 290 -26.81 2.75 10.63
N VAL A 291 -25.73 2.20 10.10
CA VAL A 291 -24.45 2.08 10.81
C VAL A 291 -23.67 3.39 10.72
N THR A 292 -23.22 3.92 11.86
CA THR A 292 -22.43 5.15 11.91
C THR A 292 -20.92 4.86 11.92
N PRO A 293 -20.05 5.87 11.64
CA PRO A 293 -18.61 5.71 11.78
C PRO A 293 -18.17 5.27 13.19
N TYR A 294 -18.88 5.70 14.23
CA TYR A 294 -18.61 5.28 15.60
C TYR A 294 -18.88 3.79 15.80
N ASP A 295 -20.02 3.29 15.31
CA ASP A 295 -20.39 1.86 15.43
C ASP A 295 -19.35 0.96 14.76
N VAL A 296 -18.91 1.32 13.54
CA VAL A 296 -17.87 0.57 12.84
C VAL A 296 -16.51 0.68 13.54
N ALA A 297 -16.19 1.83 14.12
CA ALA A 297 -14.94 2.02 14.86
C ALA A 297 -14.89 1.11 16.10
N GLN A 298 -15.98 1.04 16.87
CA GLN A 298 -16.08 0.13 18.02
C GLN A 298 -15.97 -1.33 17.58
N TRP A 299 -16.75 -1.74 16.57
CA TRP A 299 -16.69 -3.11 16.04
C TRP A 299 -15.29 -3.47 15.52
N SER A 300 -14.62 -2.53 14.85
CA SER A 300 -13.26 -2.69 14.35
C SER A 300 -12.26 -2.96 15.48
N VAL A 301 -12.36 -2.22 16.59
CA VAL A 301 -11.51 -2.43 17.78
C VAL A 301 -11.77 -3.80 18.39
N GLU A 302 -13.04 -4.14 18.63
CA GLU A 302 -13.45 -5.41 19.25
C GLU A 302 -13.02 -6.64 18.44
N ASN A 303 -12.93 -6.50 17.11
CA ASN A 303 -12.62 -7.61 16.21
C ASN A 303 -11.19 -7.56 15.64
N GLY A 304 -10.30 -6.73 16.20
CA GLY A 304 -8.87 -6.72 15.87
C GLY A 304 -8.53 -6.07 14.51
N TYR A 305 -9.39 -5.19 14.00
CA TYR A 305 -9.19 -4.45 12.76
C TYR A 305 -8.59 -3.04 12.95
N ARG A 306 -8.53 -2.55 14.20
CA ARG A 306 -7.79 -1.34 14.58
C ARG A 306 -6.28 -1.61 14.58
N CYS A 307 -5.52 -0.82 13.82
CA CYS A 307 -4.06 -0.80 13.89
C CYS A 307 -3.62 0.37 14.77
N GLU A 308 -3.39 0.12 16.06
CA GLU A 308 -3.04 1.17 17.03
C GLU A 308 -1.88 2.05 16.52
N GLY A 309 -2.11 3.36 16.56
CA GLY A 309 -1.21 4.40 16.06
C GLY A 309 -1.30 4.68 14.56
N ASN A 310 -2.18 4.00 13.80
CA ASN A 310 -2.08 3.99 12.33
C ASN A 310 -3.38 3.84 11.51
N GLY A 311 -4.54 4.13 12.09
CA GLY A 311 -5.86 3.81 11.51
C GLY A 311 -6.23 2.31 11.50
N SER A 312 -6.55 1.76 10.34
CA SER A 312 -7.19 0.44 10.24
C SER A 312 -6.34 -0.53 9.44
N TYR A 313 -6.35 -1.81 9.83
CA TYR A 313 -5.83 -2.85 8.94
C TYR A 313 -6.69 -2.92 7.67
N HIS A 314 -6.07 -3.23 6.53
CA HIS A 314 -6.78 -3.35 5.25
C HIS A 314 -7.83 -4.47 5.26
N SER A 315 -7.67 -5.45 6.16
CA SER A 315 -8.66 -6.51 6.41
C SER A 315 -9.98 -5.99 6.99
N LEU A 316 -10.04 -4.75 7.51
CA LEU A 316 -11.28 -4.10 7.96
C LEU A 316 -12.34 -4.11 6.86
N ILE A 317 -11.95 -3.80 5.61
CA ILE A 317 -12.90 -3.65 4.51
C ILE A 317 -13.60 -4.98 4.15
N PRO A 318 -12.88 -6.08 3.85
CA PRO A 318 -13.54 -7.36 3.59
C PRO A 318 -14.21 -7.95 4.84
N GLY A 319 -13.59 -7.85 6.01
CA GLY A 319 -14.14 -8.40 7.26
C GLY A 319 -15.42 -7.68 7.68
N GLY A 320 -15.36 -6.36 7.79
CA GLY A 320 -16.48 -5.52 8.19
C GLY A 320 -17.60 -5.49 7.15
N GLY A 321 -17.28 -5.42 5.86
CA GLY A 321 -18.30 -5.53 4.81
C GLY A 321 -19.10 -6.83 4.91
N THR A 322 -18.41 -7.97 5.07
CA THR A 322 -19.07 -9.28 5.26
C THR A 322 -19.90 -9.32 6.54
N ASN A 323 -19.39 -8.77 7.65
CA ASN A 323 -20.12 -8.70 8.92
C ASN A 323 -21.45 -7.93 8.79
N TYR A 324 -21.44 -6.82 8.06
CA TYR A 324 -22.63 -6.00 7.82
C TYR A 324 -23.49 -6.50 6.64
N GLY A 325 -23.23 -7.70 6.13
CA GLY A 325 -24.07 -8.36 5.12
C GLY A 325 -23.78 -7.95 3.67
N LEU A 326 -22.64 -7.31 3.41
CA LEU A 326 -22.20 -6.99 2.05
C LEU A 326 -21.33 -8.11 1.47
N THR A 327 -21.46 -8.32 0.16
CA THR A 327 -20.47 -9.05 -0.63
C THR A 327 -19.28 -8.14 -0.93
N VAL A 328 -18.07 -8.54 -0.53
CA VAL A 328 -16.83 -7.80 -0.79
C VAL A 328 -15.92 -8.56 -1.73
N THR A 329 -15.51 -7.93 -2.83
CA THR A 329 -14.55 -8.51 -3.80
C THR A 329 -13.34 -7.59 -3.95
N GLY A 330 -12.17 -8.05 -3.49
CA GLY A 330 -10.90 -7.39 -3.78
C GLY A 330 -10.48 -7.60 -5.24
N ILE A 331 -10.14 -6.52 -5.94
CA ILE A 331 -9.79 -6.56 -7.37
C ILE A 331 -8.34 -6.14 -7.67
N GLY A 332 -7.51 -5.95 -6.65
CA GLY A 332 -6.14 -5.48 -6.89
C GLY A 332 -6.14 -4.06 -7.47
N SER A 333 -5.23 -3.80 -8.42
CA SER A 333 -5.15 -2.54 -9.17
C SER A 333 -5.85 -2.61 -10.54
N ASP A 334 -6.84 -3.49 -10.71
CA ASP A 334 -7.56 -3.65 -11.98
C ASP A 334 -8.53 -2.48 -12.24
N GLY A 335 -8.03 -1.45 -12.92
CA GLY A 335 -8.80 -0.25 -13.26
C GLY A 335 -10.02 -0.53 -14.16
N LYS A 336 -10.03 -1.62 -14.92
CA LYS A 336 -11.18 -1.97 -15.78
C LYS A 336 -12.32 -2.50 -14.93
N LYS A 337 -12.04 -3.46 -14.03
CA LYS A 337 -13.03 -3.98 -13.08
C LYS A 337 -13.56 -2.89 -12.15
N LEU A 338 -12.71 -1.94 -11.76
CA LEU A 338 -13.12 -0.77 -10.98
C LEU A 338 -14.21 0.02 -11.71
N VAL A 339 -13.95 0.42 -12.96
CA VAL A 339 -14.92 1.21 -13.75
C VAL A 339 -16.20 0.41 -14.02
N GLU A 340 -16.08 -0.87 -14.39
CA GLU A 340 -17.24 -1.75 -14.60
C GLU A 340 -18.09 -1.87 -13.34
N ALA A 341 -17.49 -1.97 -12.16
CA ALA A 341 -18.22 -2.04 -10.91
C ALA A 341 -19.01 -0.75 -10.63
N LEU A 342 -18.36 0.40 -10.77
CA LEU A 342 -18.97 1.70 -10.54
C LEU A 342 -20.10 2.00 -11.54
N GLN A 343 -19.95 1.61 -12.81
CA GLN A 343 -20.99 1.73 -13.83
C GLN A 343 -22.22 0.85 -13.54
N ASN A 344 -22.05 -0.24 -12.80
CA ASN A 344 -23.14 -1.12 -12.37
C ASN A 344 -23.74 -0.70 -11.00
N GLY A 345 -23.49 0.54 -10.56
CA GLY A 345 -24.01 1.08 -9.29
C GLY A 345 -23.38 0.47 -8.03
N LYS A 346 -22.28 -0.29 -8.16
CA LYS A 346 -21.56 -0.78 -6.99
C LYS A 346 -20.69 0.33 -6.40
N LEU A 347 -20.43 0.25 -5.10
CA LEU A 347 -19.45 1.11 -4.45
C LEU A 347 -18.09 0.41 -4.40
N VAL A 348 -17.01 1.18 -4.43
CA VAL A 348 -15.67 0.65 -4.26
C VAL A 348 -14.94 1.42 -3.17
N ILE A 349 -14.51 0.74 -2.11
CA ILE A 349 -13.59 1.34 -1.16
C ILE A 349 -12.18 1.22 -1.71
N ALA A 350 -11.43 2.32 -1.67
CA ALA A 350 -10.04 2.41 -2.11
C ALA A 350 -9.13 2.81 -0.95
N ILE A 351 -7.93 2.26 -0.87
CA ILE A 351 -6.85 2.78 -0.03
C ILE A 351 -5.86 3.56 -0.90
N MET A 352 -5.76 4.85 -0.63
CA MET A 352 -4.88 5.79 -1.34
C MET A 352 -3.56 5.93 -0.59
N SER A 353 -2.49 6.15 -1.34
CA SER A 353 -1.19 6.62 -0.86
C SER A 353 -1.06 8.14 -1.09
N LYS A 354 0.09 8.69 -0.71
CA LYS A 354 0.42 10.11 -0.83
C LYS A 354 0.08 10.67 -2.23
N GLY A 355 -0.70 11.75 -2.25
CA GLY A 355 -1.19 12.37 -3.47
C GLY A 355 -2.20 13.48 -3.17
N HIS A 356 -3.25 13.57 -3.98
CA HIS A 356 -4.27 14.62 -3.85
C HIS A 356 -5.20 14.42 -2.65
N PHE A 357 -5.38 13.17 -2.22
CA PHE A 357 -6.33 12.81 -1.15
C PHE A 357 -5.70 12.85 0.24
N THR A 358 -4.38 12.68 0.34
CA THR A 358 -3.68 12.50 1.61
C THR A 358 -2.18 12.70 1.44
N SER A 359 -1.51 13.07 2.53
CA SER A 359 -0.04 13.07 2.62
C SER A 359 0.55 11.68 2.96
N SER A 360 -0.30 10.71 3.31
CA SER A 360 0.06 9.35 3.77
C SER A 360 -0.94 8.30 3.22
N GLY A 361 -1.42 7.35 4.02
CA GLY A 361 -2.50 6.42 3.67
C GLY A 361 -3.88 7.04 3.89
N HIS A 362 -4.89 6.71 3.08
CA HIS A 362 -6.27 7.18 3.30
C HIS A 362 -7.33 6.33 2.61
N PHE A 363 -8.32 5.86 3.37
CA PHE A 363 -9.48 5.16 2.79
C PHE A 363 -10.48 6.16 2.23
N ILE A 364 -10.93 5.93 1.00
CA ILE A 364 -12.01 6.71 0.35
C ILE A 364 -13.04 5.77 -0.27
N VAL A 365 -14.24 6.29 -0.51
CA VAL A 365 -15.30 5.58 -1.25
C VAL A 365 -15.41 6.14 -2.65
N LEU A 366 -15.30 5.29 -3.67
CA LEU A 366 -15.59 5.61 -5.06
C LEU A 366 -17.06 5.24 -5.30
N ARG A 367 -17.86 6.22 -5.74
CA ARG A 367 -19.32 6.13 -5.74
C ARG A 367 -19.98 6.15 -7.10
N GLY A 368 -19.22 6.41 -8.16
CA GLY A 368 -19.74 6.38 -9.53
C GLY A 368 -18.74 6.85 -10.57
N VAL A 369 -19.16 6.79 -11.83
CA VAL A 369 -18.43 7.33 -12.97
C VAL A 369 -19.33 8.32 -13.70
N THR A 370 -18.83 9.50 -14.03
CA THR A 370 -19.55 10.51 -14.82
C THR A 370 -19.57 10.13 -16.30
N GLU A 371 -20.41 10.81 -17.10
CA GLU A 371 -20.48 10.59 -18.55
C GLU A 371 -19.12 10.81 -19.25
N ASP A 372 -18.33 11.76 -18.74
CA ASP A 372 -16.99 12.08 -19.23
C ASP A 372 -15.90 11.09 -18.76
N GLY A 373 -16.28 10.08 -17.96
CA GLY A 373 -15.37 9.05 -17.46
C GLY A 373 -14.58 9.44 -16.21
N ASN A 374 -14.94 10.55 -15.55
CA ASN A 374 -14.36 10.90 -14.25
C ASN A 374 -15.00 10.07 -13.13
N ILE A 375 -14.29 9.93 -12.03
CA ILE A 375 -14.71 9.19 -10.85
C ILE A 375 -15.28 10.17 -9.83
N LEU A 376 -16.45 9.81 -9.31
CA LEU A 376 -17.08 10.48 -8.20
C LEU A 376 -16.61 9.83 -6.89
N VAL A 377 -16.27 10.65 -5.91
CA VAL A 377 -15.70 10.20 -4.62
C VAL A 377 -16.57 10.67 -3.46
N ALA A 378 -16.71 9.82 -2.45
CA ALA A 378 -17.14 10.17 -1.10
C ALA A 378 -15.91 9.99 -0.19
N ASP A 379 -15.20 11.09 0.04
CA ASP A 379 -13.98 11.13 0.84
C ASP A 379 -14.35 11.36 2.32
N PRO A 380 -14.07 10.40 3.22
CA PRO A 380 -14.36 10.51 4.65
C PRO A 380 -13.77 11.74 5.34
N ALA A 381 -12.71 12.35 4.80
CA ALA A 381 -12.03 13.49 5.41
C ALA A 381 -12.44 14.84 4.79
N SER A 382 -13.12 14.85 3.63
CA SER A 382 -13.41 16.10 2.92
C SER A 382 -14.70 16.06 2.08
N VAL A 383 -15.68 16.84 2.51
CA VAL A 383 -16.85 17.22 1.71
C VAL A 383 -16.40 18.00 0.47
N LYS A 384 -15.39 18.88 0.60
CA LYS A 384 -14.86 19.64 -0.54
C LYS A 384 -14.34 18.72 -1.64
N ARG A 385 -13.59 17.67 -1.33
CA ARG A 385 -13.12 16.68 -2.31
C ARG A 385 -14.24 15.78 -2.83
N SER A 386 -15.26 15.52 -1.99
CA SER A 386 -16.44 14.72 -2.38
C SER A 386 -17.36 15.41 -3.40
N ASN A 387 -17.32 16.75 -3.46
CA ASN A 387 -18.04 17.56 -4.45
C ASN A 387 -17.23 17.83 -5.74
N GLN A 388 -16.13 17.10 -5.95
CA GLN A 388 -15.28 17.21 -7.15
C GLN A 388 -15.31 15.91 -7.95
N GLU A 389 -15.05 16.04 -9.24
CA GLU A 389 -14.80 14.93 -10.15
C GLU A 389 -13.30 14.67 -10.29
N TRP A 390 -12.92 13.39 -10.34
CA TRP A 390 -11.51 12.99 -10.34
C TRP A 390 -11.20 12.15 -11.57
N ALA A 391 -10.14 12.51 -12.31
CA ALA A 391 -9.70 11.68 -13.42
C ALA A 391 -9.33 10.27 -12.92
N LEU A 392 -9.79 9.21 -13.60
CA LEU A 392 -9.49 7.81 -13.24
C LEU A 392 -7.98 7.58 -13.02
N GLY A 393 -7.15 8.21 -13.85
CA GLY A 393 -5.69 8.12 -13.74
C GLY A 393 -5.16 8.55 -12.37
N ILE A 394 -5.74 9.59 -11.76
CA ILE A 394 -5.37 10.05 -10.40
C ILE A 394 -5.65 8.92 -9.40
N ILE A 395 -6.86 8.36 -9.44
CA ILE A 395 -7.27 7.25 -8.55
C ILE A 395 -6.34 6.05 -8.71
N THR A 396 -6.08 5.60 -9.93
CA THR A 396 -5.27 4.39 -10.17
C THR A 396 -3.78 4.58 -9.92
N ASN A 397 -3.26 5.80 -10.06
CA ASN A 397 -1.84 6.10 -9.84
C ASN A 397 -1.52 6.30 -8.36
N GLU A 398 -2.47 6.87 -7.61
CA GLU A 398 -2.30 7.19 -6.19
C GLU A 398 -2.84 6.08 -5.27
N ALA A 399 -3.51 5.06 -5.79
CA ALA A 399 -3.88 3.89 -5.01
C ALA A 399 -2.66 3.13 -4.49
N SER A 400 -2.75 2.63 -3.25
CA SER A 400 -1.64 1.94 -2.59
C SER A 400 -1.18 0.70 -3.37
N ARG A 401 0.13 0.62 -3.59
CA ARG A 401 0.79 -0.54 -4.21
C ARG A 401 1.11 -1.65 -3.21
N ARG A 402 0.91 -1.39 -1.91
CA ARG A 402 1.22 -2.30 -0.79
C ARG A 402 -0.03 -2.80 -0.09
N ALA A 403 -1.21 -2.56 -0.68
CA ALA A 403 -2.47 -2.95 -0.09
C ALA A 403 -2.62 -4.48 0.01
N GLY A 404 -2.65 -5.00 1.25
CA GLY A 404 -3.06 -6.37 1.54
C GLY A 404 -4.57 -6.63 1.38
N SER A 405 -5.00 -7.85 1.71
CA SER A 405 -6.42 -8.26 1.79
C SER A 405 -7.25 -8.07 0.51
N GLY A 406 -6.61 -8.14 -0.67
CA GLY A 406 -7.28 -7.99 -1.98
C GLY A 406 -7.39 -6.56 -2.50
N GLY A 407 -6.83 -5.58 -1.78
CA GLY A 407 -6.78 -4.18 -2.18
C GLY A 407 -5.80 -3.89 -3.33
N PRO A 408 -5.65 -2.62 -3.73
CA PRO A 408 -6.17 -1.43 -3.04
C PRO A 408 -7.64 -1.11 -3.27
N PHE A 409 -8.33 -1.83 -4.16
CA PHE A 409 -9.74 -1.62 -4.47
C PHE A 409 -10.60 -2.82 -4.02
N TRP A 410 -11.65 -2.54 -3.26
CA TRP A 410 -12.65 -3.53 -2.81
C TRP A 410 -14.03 -3.13 -3.29
N ILE A 411 -14.62 -3.93 -4.17
CA ILE A 411 -16.00 -3.75 -4.62
C ILE A 411 -16.95 -4.23 -3.52
N LEU A 412 -17.94 -3.40 -3.18
CA LEU A 412 -19.01 -3.73 -2.24
C LEU A 412 -20.35 -3.76 -2.97
N SER A 413 -21.15 -4.79 -2.71
CA SER A 413 -22.52 -4.91 -3.18
C SER A 413 -23.40 -5.66 -2.18
N ASN A 414 -24.70 -5.36 -2.19
CA ASN A 414 -25.75 -6.15 -1.53
C ASN A 414 -25.95 -7.48 -2.28
#